data_AF-A0A1Y0CAV5-F1
#
_entry.id   AF-A0A1Y0CAV5-F1
#
_cell.length_a   1.000
_cell.length_b   1.000
_cell.length_c   1.000
_cell.angle_alpha   90.00
_cell.angle_beta   90.00
_cell.angle_gamma   90.00
#
_symmetry.space_group_name_H-M   'P 1'
#
loop_
_entity.id
_entity.type
_entity.pdbx_description
1 polymer ?
#
loop_
_entity_poly.entity_id
_entity_poly.type
_entity_poly.pdbx_seq_one_letter_code
_entity_poly.pdbx_strand_id
1 'polypeptide(L)'
;MIPRLTLTAGFAVAIAGSTLLAPAAHASCTAGEEEDVYTTVCTPFMAPNTTSPFTAIPGNPDIPAIDGVPCTGRDSGQCIGLAEDAEAAGPEVVPRTTISASP
;
A
#
# COMPACT_ATOMS: atom_id res chain seq x y z
N MET A 1 -7.53 73.11 -23.04
CA MET A 1 -7.91 71.81 -22.46
C MET A 1 -7.69 70.76 -23.55
N ILE A 2 -6.73 69.85 -23.39
CA ILE A 2 -6.36 68.84 -24.39
C ILE A 2 -6.77 67.48 -23.83
N PRO A 3 -7.69 66.72 -24.46
CA PRO A 3 -7.98 65.38 -24.00
C PRO A 3 -6.89 64.43 -24.50
N ARG A 4 -6.25 63.69 -23.57
CA ARG A 4 -5.32 62.61 -23.89
C ARG A 4 -6.12 61.32 -24.02
N LEU A 5 -6.16 60.76 -25.23
CA LEU A 5 -6.79 59.46 -25.50
C LEU A 5 -5.75 58.35 -25.24
N THR A 6 -5.89 57.62 -24.13
CA THR A 6 -5.05 56.44 -23.85
C THR A 6 -5.70 55.20 -24.46
N LEU A 7 -5.06 54.63 -25.47
CA LEU A 7 -5.46 53.39 -26.12
C LEU A 7 -4.82 52.19 -25.39
N THR A 8 -5.61 51.45 -24.61
CA THR A 8 -5.16 50.21 -23.96
C THR A 8 -5.40 49.02 -24.90
N ALA A 9 -4.34 48.42 -25.43
CA ALA A 9 -4.41 47.19 -26.21
C ALA A 9 -4.51 45.97 -25.26
N GLY A 10 -5.62 45.24 -25.33
CA GLY A 10 -5.82 44.00 -24.58
C GLY A 10 -5.20 42.81 -25.32
N PHE A 11 -4.44 41.97 -24.61
CA PHE A 11 -3.93 40.70 -25.12
C PHE A 11 -4.98 39.60 -24.93
N ALA A 12 -5.46 39.01 -26.02
CA ALA A 12 -6.33 37.83 -25.97
C ALA A 12 -5.49 36.55 -26.07
N VAL A 13 -5.46 35.76 -24.99
CA VAL A 13 -4.88 34.41 -25.00
C VAL A 13 -6.03 33.41 -25.11
N ALA A 14 -6.14 32.75 -26.26
CA ALA A 14 -7.07 31.65 -26.48
C ALA A 14 -6.35 30.33 -26.17
N ILE A 15 -6.70 29.70 -25.05
CA ILE A 15 -6.35 28.31 -24.71
C ILE A 15 -7.64 27.50 -24.75
N ALA A 16 -7.91 26.83 -25.87
CA ALA A 16 -9.05 25.94 -26.02
C ALA A 16 -8.56 24.56 -26.48
N GLY A 17 -8.12 23.77 -25.52
CA GLY A 17 -7.76 22.37 -25.66
C GLY A 17 -8.13 21.62 -24.39
N SER A 18 -9.42 21.53 -24.08
CA SER A 18 -9.91 20.69 -22.99
C SER A 18 -10.09 19.26 -23.50
N THR A 19 -9.13 18.38 -23.24
CA THR A 19 -9.42 16.95 -23.20
C THR A 19 -10.46 16.74 -22.10
N LEU A 20 -11.66 16.30 -22.47
CA LEU A 20 -12.66 15.83 -21.51
C LEU A 20 -12.06 14.62 -20.78
N LEU A 21 -11.45 14.84 -19.62
CA LEU A 21 -11.21 13.78 -18.66
C LEU A 21 -12.60 13.31 -18.23
N ALA A 22 -12.98 12.10 -18.65
CA ALA A 22 -14.13 11.44 -18.06
C ALA A 22 -13.91 11.36 -16.54
N PRO A 23 -14.96 11.52 -15.70
CA PRO A 23 -14.80 11.29 -14.27
C PRO A 23 -14.33 9.86 -14.07
N ALA A 24 -13.15 9.69 -13.46
CA ALA A 24 -12.69 8.37 -13.06
C ALA A 24 -13.74 7.80 -12.09
N ALA A 25 -14.11 6.54 -12.29
CA ALA A 25 -15.01 5.86 -11.39
C ALA A 25 -14.26 5.59 -10.08
N HIS A 26 -14.49 6.44 -9.09
CA HIS A 26 -13.86 6.32 -7.77
C HIS A 26 -14.72 5.45 -6.87
N ALA A 27 -14.10 4.52 -6.14
CA ALA A 27 -14.77 3.84 -5.04
C ALA A 27 -14.73 4.72 -3.78
N SER A 28 -15.86 4.79 -3.06
CA SER A 28 -15.91 5.45 -1.75
C SER A 28 -15.49 4.45 -0.67
N CYS A 29 -14.19 4.26 -0.48
CA CYS A 29 -13.66 3.32 0.50
C CYS A 29 -13.82 3.82 1.95
N THR A 30 -13.96 2.88 2.88
CA THR A 30 -14.03 3.20 4.32
C THR A 30 -12.65 3.61 4.84
N ALA A 31 -12.62 4.27 6.01
CA ALA A 31 -11.35 4.58 6.67
C ALA A 31 -10.58 3.28 6.96
N GLY A 32 -9.34 3.18 6.48
CA GLY A 32 -8.54 1.96 6.57
C GLY A 32 -8.40 1.19 5.25
N GLU A 33 -9.04 1.65 4.18
CA GLU A 33 -8.95 1.05 2.84
C GLU A 33 -8.59 2.09 1.77
N GLU A 34 -7.87 1.66 0.73
CA GLU A 34 -7.56 2.43 -0.47
C GLU A 34 -8.29 1.87 -1.70
N GLU A 35 -8.65 2.77 -2.61
CA GLU A 35 -9.20 2.41 -3.92
C GLU A 35 -8.08 1.89 -4.83
N ASP A 36 -8.23 0.66 -5.32
CA ASP A 36 -7.47 0.23 -6.49
C ASP A 36 -8.03 0.91 -7.75
N VAL A 37 -7.26 1.85 -8.30
CA VAL A 37 -7.64 2.67 -9.46
C VAL A 37 -7.93 1.85 -10.73
N TYR A 38 -7.41 0.62 -10.81
CA TYR A 38 -7.60 -0.26 -11.97
C TYR A 38 -8.77 -1.23 -11.78
N THR A 39 -9.04 -1.68 -10.56
CA THR A 39 -10.10 -2.66 -10.27
C THR A 39 -11.34 -2.05 -9.64
N THR A 40 -11.27 -0.81 -9.15
CA THR A 40 -12.32 -0.11 -8.39
C THR A 40 -12.74 -0.86 -7.10
N VAL A 41 -11.88 -1.75 -6.60
CA VAL A 41 -12.07 -2.50 -5.35
C VAL A 41 -11.35 -1.78 -4.22
N CYS A 42 -12.00 -1.68 -3.06
CA CYS A 42 -11.35 -1.18 -1.85
C CYS A 42 -10.46 -2.28 -1.27
N THR A 43 -9.17 -2.00 -1.17
CA THR A 43 -8.19 -2.88 -0.57
C THR A 43 -7.74 -2.32 0.78
N PRO A 44 -7.59 -3.14 1.82
CA PRO A 44 -7.18 -2.65 3.12
C PRO A 44 -5.72 -2.17 3.09
N PHE A 45 -5.44 -1.02 3.73
CA PHE A 45 -4.06 -0.49 3.83
C PHE A 45 -3.11 -1.47 4.53
N MET A 46 -3.64 -2.24 5.48
CA MET A 46 -2.91 -3.31 6.16
C MET A 46 -3.80 -4.54 6.21
N ALA A 47 -3.25 -5.69 5.82
CA ALA A 47 -3.96 -6.95 5.93
C ALA A 47 -4.30 -7.20 7.41
N PRO A 48 -5.58 -7.39 7.77
CA PRO A 48 -6.02 -7.43 9.17
C PRO A 48 -5.52 -8.64 9.97
N ASN A 49 -4.75 -9.55 9.36
CA ASN A 49 -4.22 -10.76 10.00
C ASN A 49 -2.74 -11.02 9.67
N THR A 50 -1.95 -9.99 9.36
CA THR A 50 -0.50 -10.18 9.22
C THR A 50 0.15 -10.13 10.60
N THR A 51 0.54 -11.30 11.10
CA THR A 51 1.47 -11.35 12.23
C THR A 51 2.84 -10.97 11.68
N SER A 52 3.38 -9.82 12.10
CA SER A 52 4.75 -9.44 11.76
C SER A 52 5.72 -10.47 12.35
N PRO A 53 6.69 -10.99 11.56
CA PRO A 53 7.72 -11.89 12.09
C PRO A 53 8.71 -11.15 13.01
N PHE A 54 8.72 -9.81 12.98
CA PHE A 54 9.61 -8.98 13.78
C PHE A 54 9.07 -8.76 15.20
N THR A 55 9.94 -8.95 16.19
CA THR A 55 9.74 -8.68 17.61
C THR A 55 10.89 -7.84 18.17
N ALA A 56 10.71 -7.21 19.33
CA ALA A 56 11.78 -6.44 19.97
C ALA A 56 12.84 -7.35 20.60
N ILE A 57 14.13 -7.00 20.48
CA ILE A 57 15.19 -7.80 21.12
C ILE A 57 15.30 -7.52 22.63
N PRO A 58 15.58 -8.53 23.47
CA PRO A 58 15.87 -8.33 24.88
C PRO A 58 17.04 -7.37 25.09
N GLY A 59 16.84 -6.35 25.94
CA GLY A 59 17.86 -5.36 26.26
C GLY A 59 17.86 -4.10 25.39
N ASN A 60 17.21 -4.13 24.21
CA ASN A 60 16.98 -2.93 23.42
C ASN A 60 15.66 -3.01 22.60
N PRO A 61 14.56 -2.42 23.07
CA PRO A 61 13.27 -2.50 22.39
C PRO A 61 13.21 -1.73 21.08
N ASP A 62 14.18 -0.85 20.81
CA ASP A 62 14.25 -0.06 19.58
C ASP A 62 14.83 -0.87 18.40
N ILE A 63 15.39 -2.06 18.68
CA ILE A 63 15.94 -2.94 17.66
C ILE A 63 14.95 -4.06 17.34
N PRO A 64 14.45 -4.15 16.10
CA PRO A 64 13.67 -5.30 15.65
C PRO A 64 14.55 -6.53 15.52
N ALA A 65 13.96 -7.69 15.76
CA ALA A 65 14.60 -8.98 15.73
C ALA A 65 13.64 -10.07 15.26
N ILE A 66 14.18 -11.12 14.64
CA ILE A 66 13.44 -12.35 14.33
C ILE A 66 14.16 -13.49 15.04
N ASP A 67 13.44 -14.29 15.82
CA ASP A 67 14.01 -15.38 16.62
C ASP A 67 15.23 -14.98 17.48
N GLY A 68 15.21 -13.74 18.00
CA GLY A 68 16.30 -13.18 18.81
C GLY A 68 17.51 -12.69 18.02
N VAL A 69 17.50 -12.75 16.69
CA VAL A 69 18.53 -12.19 15.81
C VAL A 69 18.24 -10.70 15.59
N PRO A 70 19.11 -9.77 16.01
CA PRO A 70 18.89 -8.34 15.81
C PRO A 70 19.01 -7.98 14.33
N CYS A 71 17.99 -7.34 13.77
CA CYS A 71 17.96 -6.95 12.35
C CYS A 71 18.73 -5.64 12.14
N THR A 72 20.01 -5.66 12.44
CA THR A 72 20.92 -4.52 12.32
C THR A 72 22.16 -4.89 11.55
N GLY A 73 22.64 -3.97 10.69
CA GLY A 73 23.96 -3.98 10.05
C GLY A 73 24.46 -5.36 9.58
N ARG A 74 25.21 -6.05 10.45
CA ARG A 74 25.84 -7.35 10.16
C ARG A 74 24.84 -8.49 9.99
N ASP A 75 23.76 -8.50 10.75
CA ASP A 75 22.82 -9.62 10.82
C ASP A 75 21.56 -9.36 9.95
N SER A 76 21.55 -8.25 9.20
CA SER A 76 20.48 -7.87 8.27
C SER A 76 20.14 -8.98 7.27
N GLY A 77 21.16 -9.65 6.71
CA GLY A 77 20.95 -10.72 5.73
C GLY A 77 20.30 -11.96 6.35
N GLN A 78 20.64 -12.27 7.62
CA GLN A 78 20.01 -13.37 8.34
C GLN A 78 18.55 -13.04 8.67
N CYS A 79 18.26 -11.81 9.10
CA CYS A 79 16.89 -11.37 9.31
C CYS A 79 16.04 -11.41 8.04
N ILE A 80 16.60 -11.02 6.89
CA ILE A 80 15.87 -11.11 5.61
C ILE A 80 15.51 -12.56 5.32
N GLY A 81 16.47 -13.49 5.41
CA GLY A 81 16.22 -14.91 5.19
C GLY A 81 15.16 -15.48 6.15
N LEU A 82 15.24 -15.17 7.45
CA LEU A 82 14.26 -15.62 8.43
C LEU A 82 12.86 -15.03 8.18
N ALA A 83 12.77 -13.78 7.75
CA ALA A 83 11.50 -13.17 7.37
C ALA A 83 10.89 -13.87 6.14
N GLU A 84 11.71 -14.20 5.14
CA GLU A 84 11.28 -14.93 3.95
C GLU A 84 10.84 -16.37 4.29
N ASP A 85 11.56 -17.06 5.17
CA ASP A 85 11.18 -18.39 5.67
C ASP A 85 9.83 -18.36 6.42
N ALA A 86 9.60 -17.33 7.24
CA ALA A 86 8.33 -17.16 7.96
C ALA A 86 7.15 -16.94 7.02
N GLU A 87 7.34 -16.19 5.93
CA GLU A 87 6.32 -16.00 4.88
C GLU A 87 6.13 -17.29 4.06
N ALA A 88 7.21 -18.01 3.76
CA ALA A 88 7.19 -19.24 2.99
C ALA A 88 6.57 -20.44 3.72
N ALA A 89 6.50 -20.40 5.06
CA ALA A 89 5.92 -21.48 5.87
C ALA A 89 4.47 -21.81 5.50
N GLY A 90 3.72 -20.81 4.99
CA GLY A 90 2.36 -20.98 4.52
C GLY A 90 1.38 -21.52 5.58
N PRO A 91 0.12 -21.78 5.20
CA PRO A 91 -0.85 -22.39 6.11
C PRO A 91 -0.46 -23.84 6.44
N GLU A 92 -0.61 -24.23 7.71
CA GLU A 92 -0.42 -25.63 8.11
C GLU A 92 -1.34 -26.54 7.27
N VAL A 93 -0.77 -27.59 6.68
CA VAL A 93 -1.53 -28.56 5.89
C VAL A 93 -2.38 -29.40 6.84
N VAL A 94 -3.68 -29.13 6.92
CA VAL A 94 -4.62 -29.94 7.70
C VAL A 94 -5.01 -31.20 6.91
N PRO A 95 -4.57 -32.41 7.31
CA PRO A 95 -4.92 -33.63 6.60
C PRO A 95 -6.41 -33.95 6.77
N ARG A 96 -7.13 -34.11 5.65
CA ARG A 96 -8.51 -34.61 5.66
C ARG A 96 -8.50 -36.14 5.68
N THR A 97 -8.71 -36.73 6.86
CA THR A 97 -8.78 -38.19 7.06
C THR A 97 -10.23 -38.71 7.18
N THR A 98 -11.17 -38.17 6.41
CA THR A 98 -12.52 -38.73 6.35
C THR A 98 -12.61 -39.71 5.18
N ILE A 99 -12.60 -41.02 5.48
CA ILE A 99 -13.07 -42.04 4.56
C ILE A 99 -14.60 -41.88 4.48
N SER A 100 -15.09 -41.28 3.39
CA SER A 100 -16.53 -41.18 3.14
C SER A 100 -17.01 -42.55 2.64
N ALA A 101 -17.51 -43.38 3.55
CA ALA A 101 -18.30 -44.54 3.17
C ALA A 101 -19.68 -44.04 2.72
N SER A 102 -19.88 -43.89 1.41
CA SER A 102 -21.23 -43.82 0.86
C SER A 102 -21.91 -45.18 1.03
N PRO A 103 -23.15 -45.24 1.53
CA PRO A 103 -23.95 -46.47 1.56
C PRO A 103 -24.30 -46.97 0.16
#